data_AF-A0A8T7L0E2-F1
#
_entry.id   AF-A0A8T7L0E2-F1
#
_cell.length_a   1.000
_cell.length_b   1.000
_cell.length_c   1.000
_cell.angle_alpha   90.00
_cell.angle_beta   90.00
_cell.angle_gamma   90.00
#
_symmetry.space_group_name_H-M   'P 1'
#
loop_
_entity.id
_entity.type
_entity.pdbx_description
1 polymer ?
#
loop_
_entity_poly.entity_id
_entity_poly.type
_entity_poly.pdbx_seq_one_letter_code
_entity_poly.pdbx_strand_id
1 'polypeptide(L)'
;MTTLNLPARKPFHFDSVINSHGWCQLAPFSYDKVANILGYTLRLSNGRVVELMICDDKDGVRVETDKLKKSEQNEVADAVNWMFGLDMDFSDFYAASNHEPKLARAKKQALGRVLRSPTLFEDVIKTIFTTNTLWGATRNMTRKLVDEFGEPVTSIHHEHSTLIADNKAFPTPEAIAASNPAYLKEKIRAGYRAPAIHDLAVRVASGKYDLEALKTASLPTLELRKELMSIKGVGPYAAANLLLILGRSDFIPVDSWALKLVSHEWYKGEPVTAREVEKRFEKWGRYKGLAFWFWDWKYNQ
;
A
#
# COMPACT_ATOMS: atom_id res chain seq x y z
N MET A 1 5.45 -18.64 20.69
CA MET A 1 5.77 -17.54 19.76
C MET A 1 6.64 -18.07 18.64
N THR A 2 6.56 -17.44 17.48
CA THR A 2 7.45 -17.64 16.33
C THR A 2 8.10 -16.31 15.99
N THR A 3 9.41 -16.36 15.71
CA THR A 3 10.19 -15.21 15.23
C THR A 3 10.75 -15.55 13.85
N LEU A 4 10.56 -14.67 12.88
CA LEU A 4 11.09 -14.79 11.52
C LEU A 4 12.00 -13.59 11.24
N ASN A 5 13.23 -13.84 10.79
CA ASN A 5 14.12 -12.78 10.31
C ASN A 5 14.16 -12.85 8.78
N LEU A 6 13.73 -11.78 8.11
CA LEU A 6 13.57 -11.72 6.67
C LEU A 6 14.57 -10.69 6.10
N PRO A 7 15.57 -11.13 5.32
CA PRO A 7 16.57 -10.23 4.77
C PRO A 7 15.98 -9.39 3.63
N ALA A 8 16.49 -8.16 3.51
CA ALA A 8 16.14 -7.22 2.45
C ALA A 8 17.34 -6.97 1.53
N ARG A 9 17.08 -6.85 0.22
CA ARG A 9 18.05 -6.38 -0.75
C ARG A 9 18.50 -4.97 -0.39
N LYS A 10 19.79 -4.79 -0.12
CA LYS A 10 20.35 -3.51 0.32
C LYS A 10 20.49 -2.51 -0.86
N PRO A 11 20.44 -1.19 -0.59
CA PRO A 11 20.12 -0.58 0.70
C PRO A 11 18.64 -0.76 1.08
N PHE A 12 18.38 -0.87 2.39
CA PHE A 12 17.04 -1.00 2.98
C PHE A 12 16.99 -0.16 4.26
N HIS A 13 15.86 0.50 4.49
CA HIS A 13 15.61 1.29 5.69
C HIS A 13 14.13 1.16 6.05
N PHE A 14 13.84 0.57 7.22
CA PHE A 14 12.48 0.27 7.66
C PHE A 14 11.58 1.52 7.64
N ASP A 15 12.02 2.61 8.26
CA ASP A 15 11.22 3.83 8.37
C ASP A 15 10.90 4.46 7.00
N SER A 16 11.78 4.27 6.01
CA SER A 16 11.55 4.81 4.67
C SER A 16 10.41 4.08 3.96
N VAL A 17 10.23 2.78 4.25
CA VAL A 17 9.12 1.99 3.71
C VAL A 17 7.83 2.32 4.43
N ILE A 18 7.81 2.27 5.76
CA ILE A 18 6.57 2.49 6.54
C ILE A 18 6.02 3.91 6.38
N ASN A 19 6.91 4.90 6.21
CA ASN A 19 6.56 6.31 6.01
C ASN A 19 6.58 6.73 4.53
N SER A 20 6.68 5.78 3.60
CA SER A 20 6.62 6.06 2.16
C SER A 20 5.30 6.71 1.74
N HIS A 21 4.22 6.45 2.49
CA HIS A 21 2.91 7.09 2.40
C HIS A 21 2.08 6.75 3.65
N GLY A 22 0.76 6.99 3.58
CA GLY A 22 -0.13 6.82 4.73
C GLY A 22 -0.59 5.38 5.03
N TRP A 23 -0.17 4.33 4.31
CA TRP A 23 -0.78 3.00 4.50
C TRP A 23 -0.67 2.43 5.91
N CYS A 24 0.44 2.71 6.61
CA CYS A 24 0.64 2.31 8.00
C CYS A 24 -0.44 2.86 8.96
N GLN A 25 -1.22 3.87 8.53
CA GLN A 25 -2.30 4.47 9.29
C GLN A 25 -3.70 3.93 8.92
N LEU A 26 -3.77 3.01 7.95
CA LEU A 26 -5.00 2.37 7.48
C LEU A 26 -5.11 0.96 8.04
N ALA A 27 -6.22 0.69 8.73
CA ALA A 27 -6.51 -0.64 9.25
C ALA A 27 -6.37 -1.74 8.16
N PRO A 28 -5.90 -2.95 8.53
CA PRO A 28 -5.59 -3.40 9.88
C PRO A 28 -4.14 -3.11 10.32
N PHE A 29 -3.41 -2.23 9.62
CA PHE A 29 -2.14 -1.73 10.14
C PHE A 29 -2.34 -0.99 11.47
N SER A 30 -1.38 -1.15 12.36
CA SER A 30 -1.11 -0.26 13.49
C SER A 30 0.37 0.11 13.46
N TYR A 31 0.73 1.27 14.02
CA TYR A 31 2.12 1.68 14.06
C TYR A 31 2.43 2.36 15.40
N ASP A 32 3.25 1.71 16.21
CA ASP A 32 3.83 2.30 17.42
C ASP A 32 5.12 3.04 17.03
N LYS A 33 5.04 4.37 17.01
CA LYS A 33 6.18 5.24 16.68
C LYS A 33 7.27 5.26 17.75
N VAL A 34 6.93 4.98 19.00
CA VAL A 34 7.88 5.01 20.12
C VAL A 34 8.70 3.74 20.11
N ALA A 35 8.04 2.59 19.95
CA ALA A 35 8.69 1.30 19.85
C ALA A 35 9.28 1.01 18.45
N ASN A 36 8.89 1.80 17.43
CA ASN A 36 9.17 1.59 16.01
C ASN A 36 8.71 0.21 15.51
N ILE A 37 7.46 -0.16 15.83
CA ILE A 37 6.87 -1.44 15.49
C ILE A 37 5.65 -1.24 14.58
N LEU A 38 5.69 -1.83 13.39
CA LEU A 38 4.54 -1.92 12.51
C LEU A 38 3.75 -3.18 12.84
N GLY A 39 2.53 -3.00 13.33
CA GLY A 39 1.59 -4.09 13.56
C GLY A 39 0.72 -4.35 12.32
N TYR A 40 0.36 -5.62 12.09
CA TYR A 40 -0.65 -5.99 11.09
C TYR A 40 -1.40 -7.25 11.50
N THR A 41 -2.72 -7.26 11.40
CA THR A 41 -3.55 -8.45 11.65
C THR A 41 -3.78 -9.22 10.34
N LEU A 42 -3.12 -10.38 10.20
CA LEU A 42 -3.14 -11.20 8.99
C LEU A 42 -4.09 -12.40 9.16
N ARG A 43 -4.98 -12.60 8.18
CA ARG A 43 -5.72 -13.85 8.01
C ARG A 43 -4.94 -14.78 7.08
N LEU A 44 -4.59 -15.94 7.59
CA LEU A 44 -3.90 -17.00 6.85
C LEU A 44 -4.90 -17.78 5.98
N SER A 45 -4.37 -18.47 4.98
CA SER A 45 -5.09 -19.30 4.02
C SER A 45 -5.97 -20.39 4.67
N ASN A 46 -5.55 -20.89 5.83
CA ASN A 46 -6.31 -21.86 6.63
C ASN A 46 -7.41 -21.25 7.50
N GLY A 47 -7.65 -19.93 7.40
CA GLY A 47 -8.65 -19.18 8.15
C GLY A 47 -8.20 -18.71 9.53
N ARG A 48 -6.99 -19.06 9.97
CA ARG A 48 -6.46 -18.58 11.25
C ARG A 48 -6.04 -17.12 11.11
N VAL A 49 -6.40 -16.30 12.09
CA VAL A 49 -6.03 -14.89 12.14
C VAL A 49 -4.96 -14.68 13.19
N VAL A 50 -3.83 -14.11 12.79
CA VAL A 50 -2.66 -13.87 13.64
C VAL A 50 -2.26 -12.41 13.61
N GLU A 51 -1.68 -11.95 14.72
CA GLU A 51 -1.08 -10.62 14.82
C GLU A 51 0.41 -10.68 14.46
N LEU A 52 0.87 -9.76 13.63
CA LEU A 52 2.28 -9.62 13.27
C LEU A 52 2.82 -8.33 13.89
N MET A 53 3.90 -8.44 14.68
CA MET A 53 4.73 -7.31 15.08
C MET A 53 5.98 -7.31 14.19
N ILE A 54 6.12 -6.28 13.35
CA ILE A 54 7.19 -6.19 12.36
C ILE A 54 8.12 -5.05 12.78
N CYS A 55 9.39 -5.37 12.99
CA CYS A 55 10.40 -4.45 13.50
C CYS A 55 11.58 -4.35 12.52
N ASP A 56 12.31 -3.23 12.59
CA ASP A 56 13.61 -3.11 11.92
C ASP A 56 14.60 -4.17 12.42
N ASP A 57 15.40 -4.69 11.51
CA ASP A 57 16.48 -5.63 11.81
C ASP A 57 17.70 -5.34 10.92
N LYS A 58 18.89 -5.72 11.38
CA LYS A 58 20.17 -5.37 10.74
C LYS A 58 20.17 -5.62 9.23
N ASP A 59 19.63 -6.76 8.81
CA ASP A 59 19.65 -7.21 7.42
C ASP A 59 18.29 -7.10 6.71
N GLY A 60 17.23 -6.59 7.37
CA GLY A 60 15.89 -6.50 6.80
C GLY A 60 14.83 -6.22 7.86
N VAL A 61 13.92 -7.16 8.09
CA VAL A 61 12.87 -7.03 9.11
C VAL A 61 12.77 -8.29 9.97
N ARG A 62 12.43 -8.10 11.25
CA ARG A 62 12.09 -9.17 12.17
C ARG A 62 10.57 -9.18 12.40
N VAL A 63 9.95 -10.35 12.30
CA VAL A 63 8.52 -10.56 12.53
C VAL A 63 8.37 -11.41 13.78
N GLU A 64 7.60 -10.92 14.75
CA GLU A 64 7.22 -11.64 15.97
C GLU A 64 5.71 -11.88 15.97
N THR A 65 5.30 -13.11 16.23
CA THR A 65 3.89 -13.55 16.18
C THR A 65 3.66 -14.81 17.01
N ASP A 66 2.41 -15.28 17.02
CA ASP A 66 1.99 -16.54 17.62
C ASP A 66 2.79 -17.75 17.10
N LYS A 67 2.65 -18.90 17.76
CA LYS A 67 3.29 -20.13 17.27
C LYS A 67 2.71 -20.52 15.90
N LEU A 68 3.57 -20.59 14.89
CA LEU A 68 3.21 -20.97 13.52
C LEU A 68 3.76 -22.35 13.15
N LYS A 69 2.97 -23.13 12.41
CA LYS A 69 3.43 -24.30 11.66
C LYS A 69 4.31 -23.86 10.49
N LYS A 70 5.12 -24.76 9.93
CA LYS A 70 6.06 -24.39 8.85
C LYS A 70 5.39 -23.78 7.62
N SER A 71 4.22 -24.29 7.21
CA SER A 71 3.45 -23.71 6.09
C SER A 71 2.98 -22.29 6.38
N GLU A 72 2.50 -22.03 7.60
CA GLU A 72 2.06 -20.70 8.04
C GLU A 72 3.24 -19.72 8.14
N GLN A 73 4.43 -20.20 8.56
CA GLN A 73 5.65 -19.38 8.54
C GLN A 73 6.03 -18.93 7.14
N ASN A 74 5.92 -19.82 6.15
CA ASN A 74 6.20 -19.48 4.76
C ASN A 74 5.19 -18.44 4.24
N GLU A 75 3.90 -18.62 4.55
CA GLU A 75 2.86 -17.66 4.17
C GLU A 75 3.08 -16.27 4.77
N VAL A 76 3.43 -16.20 6.07
CA VAL A 76 3.79 -14.92 6.73
C VAL A 76 5.05 -14.32 6.11
N ALA A 77 6.07 -15.12 5.82
CA ALA A 77 7.29 -14.65 5.18
C ALA A 77 7.01 -14.06 3.79
N ASP A 78 6.20 -14.73 2.97
CA ASP A 78 5.81 -14.28 1.64
C ASP A 78 4.99 -12.98 1.70
N ALA A 79 4.04 -12.90 2.64
CA ALA A 79 3.25 -11.71 2.88
C ALA A 79 4.12 -10.51 3.27
N VAL A 80 5.02 -10.67 4.24
CA VAL A 80 5.89 -9.57 4.71
C VAL A 80 6.94 -9.20 3.66
N ASN A 81 7.49 -10.18 2.93
CA ASN A 81 8.36 -9.93 1.79
C ASN A 81 7.66 -9.05 0.74
N TRP A 82 6.41 -9.36 0.42
CA TRP A 82 5.59 -8.55 -0.47
C TRP A 82 5.30 -7.15 0.11
N MET A 83 4.82 -7.05 1.35
CA MET A 83 4.43 -5.80 2.00
C MET A 83 5.56 -4.76 1.99
N PHE A 84 6.79 -5.22 2.24
CA PHE A 84 7.97 -4.36 2.29
C PHE A 84 8.75 -4.31 0.97
N GLY A 85 8.42 -5.16 -0.02
CA GLY A 85 9.21 -5.32 -1.24
C GLY A 85 10.67 -5.65 -0.94
N LEU A 86 10.94 -6.59 -0.03
CA LEU A 86 12.29 -6.87 0.49
C LEU A 86 13.23 -7.34 -0.63
N ASP A 87 12.71 -7.99 -1.67
CA ASP A 87 13.44 -8.49 -2.84
C ASP A 87 13.76 -7.43 -3.91
N MET A 88 13.07 -6.29 -3.90
CA MET A 88 13.15 -5.27 -4.94
C MET A 88 14.54 -4.63 -5.04
N ASP A 89 14.95 -4.33 -6.28
CA ASP A 89 16.19 -3.59 -6.56
C ASP A 89 15.90 -2.18 -7.07
N PHE A 90 16.55 -1.19 -6.46
CA PHE A 90 16.48 0.21 -6.85
C PHE A 90 17.85 0.77 -7.27
N SER A 91 18.87 -0.08 -7.48
CA SER A 91 20.22 0.33 -7.88
C SER A 91 20.22 1.23 -9.11
N ASP A 92 19.44 0.88 -10.13
CA ASP A 92 19.27 1.67 -11.35
C ASP A 92 18.59 3.03 -11.08
N PHE A 93 17.57 3.07 -10.21
CA PHE A 93 16.92 4.32 -9.80
C PHE A 93 17.91 5.22 -9.05
N TYR A 94 18.72 4.65 -8.16
CA TYR A 94 19.76 5.39 -7.45
C TYR A 94 20.80 5.96 -8.39
N ALA A 95 21.27 5.16 -9.35
CA ALA A 95 22.19 5.62 -10.38
C ALA A 95 21.60 6.80 -11.17
N ALA A 96 20.34 6.70 -11.60
CA ALA A 96 19.64 7.77 -12.29
C ALA A 96 19.45 9.03 -11.43
N SER A 97 19.27 8.88 -10.11
CA SER A 97 19.03 9.99 -9.18
C SER A 97 20.27 10.77 -8.75
N ASN A 98 21.48 10.24 -8.97
CA ASN A 98 22.72 10.77 -8.37
C ASN A 98 23.02 12.23 -8.71
N HIS A 99 22.55 12.72 -9.85
CA HIS A 99 22.79 14.09 -10.32
C HIS A 99 21.60 15.04 -10.11
N GLU A 100 20.53 14.58 -9.45
CA GLU A 100 19.37 15.41 -9.12
C GLU A 100 19.41 15.80 -7.63
N PRO A 101 19.68 17.07 -7.29
CA PRO A 101 19.70 17.52 -5.90
C PRO A 101 18.43 17.19 -5.12
N LYS A 102 17.27 17.27 -5.78
CA LYS A 102 15.96 16.96 -5.19
C LYS A 102 15.75 15.47 -4.89
N LEU A 103 16.64 14.60 -5.39
CA LEU A 103 16.65 13.16 -5.12
C LEU A 103 17.98 12.69 -4.50
N ALA A 104 18.86 13.59 -4.08
CA ALA A 104 20.18 13.25 -3.53
C ALA A 104 20.11 12.32 -2.30
N ARG A 105 18.99 12.34 -1.57
CA ARG A 105 18.74 11.47 -0.41
C ARG A 105 18.27 10.05 -0.78
N ALA A 106 17.94 9.77 -2.04
CA ALA A 106 17.30 8.52 -2.45
C ALA A 106 18.09 7.28 -2.04
N LYS A 107 19.39 7.22 -2.38
CA LYS A 107 20.25 6.10 -1.99
C LYS A 107 20.54 6.09 -0.48
N LYS A 108 20.85 7.25 0.11
CA LYS A 108 21.22 7.39 1.53
C LYS A 108 20.09 6.95 2.46
N GLN A 109 18.85 7.23 2.10
CA GLN A 109 17.66 6.88 2.88
C GLN A 109 16.97 5.60 2.35
N ALA A 110 17.57 4.87 1.41
CA ALA A 110 16.99 3.67 0.79
C ALA A 110 15.54 3.89 0.28
N LEU A 111 15.27 5.04 -0.34
CA LEU A 111 13.96 5.37 -0.92
C LEU A 111 13.68 4.48 -2.15
N GLY A 112 12.40 4.28 -2.49
CA GLY A 112 12.01 3.49 -3.66
C GLY A 112 10.89 2.51 -3.33
N ARG A 113 11.01 1.83 -2.20
CA ARG A 113 9.97 0.93 -1.68
C ARG A 113 8.79 1.73 -1.14
N VAL A 114 7.59 1.26 -1.43
CA VAL A 114 6.34 1.76 -0.87
C VAL A 114 5.69 0.64 -0.07
N LEU A 115 5.09 0.96 1.07
CA LEU A 115 4.44 -0.03 1.94
C LEU A 115 3.16 -0.55 1.26
N ARG A 116 3.02 -1.87 1.19
CA ARG A 116 1.87 -2.52 0.56
C ARG A 116 1.05 -3.26 1.61
N SER A 117 -0.22 -3.47 1.33
CA SER A 117 -0.99 -4.49 2.03
C SER A 117 -0.59 -5.90 1.55
N PRO A 118 -0.85 -6.97 2.33
CA PRO A 118 -0.51 -8.34 1.92
C PRO A 118 -1.17 -8.78 0.60
N THR A 119 -2.38 -8.27 0.33
CA THR A 119 -3.17 -8.59 -0.88
C THR A 119 -3.35 -7.35 -1.75
N LEU A 120 -3.36 -7.54 -3.08
CA LEU A 120 -3.70 -6.47 -4.00
C LEU A 120 -5.18 -6.09 -3.87
N PHE A 121 -6.06 -7.02 -3.50
CA PHE A 121 -7.45 -6.72 -3.16
C PHE A 121 -7.60 -5.61 -2.11
N GLU A 122 -6.86 -5.72 -1.00
CA GLU A 122 -6.85 -4.71 0.03
C GLU A 122 -6.31 -3.36 -0.49
N ASP A 123 -5.21 -3.38 -1.24
CA ASP A 123 -4.62 -2.16 -1.83
C ASP A 123 -5.57 -1.46 -2.81
N VAL A 124 -6.35 -2.21 -3.60
CA VAL A 124 -7.37 -1.65 -4.51
C VAL A 124 -8.50 -1.00 -3.73
N ILE A 125 -9.03 -1.66 -2.69
CA ILE A 125 -10.11 -1.07 -1.87
C ILE A 125 -9.61 0.19 -1.16
N LYS A 126 -8.43 0.14 -0.53
CA LYS A 126 -7.82 1.31 0.12
C LYS A 126 -7.61 2.44 -0.88
N THR A 127 -7.13 2.13 -2.08
CA THR A 127 -6.96 3.13 -3.15
C THR A 127 -8.30 3.74 -3.57
N ILE A 128 -9.36 2.96 -3.75
CA ILE A 128 -10.71 3.49 -4.05
C ILE A 128 -11.17 4.41 -2.92
N PHE A 129 -10.91 4.08 -1.65
CA PHE A 129 -11.24 4.97 -0.54
C PHE A 129 -10.53 6.32 -0.61
N THR A 130 -9.34 6.42 -1.21
CA THR A 130 -8.60 7.69 -1.32
C THR A 130 -9.16 8.66 -2.37
N THR A 131 -9.99 8.20 -3.32
CA THR A 131 -10.39 9.04 -4.47
C THR A 131 -11.31 10.17 -4.03
N ASN A 132 -11.07 11.44 -4.37
CA ASN A 132 -11.93 12.58 -4.03
C ASN A 132 -12.38 12.60 -2.55
N THR A 133 -11.43 12.47 -1.63
CA THR A 133 -11.72 12.53 -0.19
C THR A 133 -10.54 13.07 0.59
N LEU A 134 -10.79 13.40 1.86
CA LEU A 134 -9.73 13.72 2.81
C LEU A 134 -9.15 12.44 3.42
N TRP A 135 -7.89 12.52 3.83
CA TRP A 135 -7.19 11.38 4.44
C TRP A 135 -7.89 10.84 5.70
N GLY A 136 -8.43 11.72 6.56
CA GLY A 136 -9.20 11.30 7.74
C GLY A 136 -10.44 10.48 7.39
N ALA A 137 -11.13 10.81 6.30
CA ALA A 137 -12.27 10.03 5.82
C ALA A 137 -11.84 8.68 5.22
N THR A 138 -10.68 8.62 4.55
CA THR A 138 -10.08 7.35 4.07
C THR A 138 -9.81 6.40 5.24
N ARG A 139 -9.16 6.92 6.30
CA ARG A 139 -8.90 6.16 7.53
C ARG A 139 -10.19 5.65 8.17
N ASN A 140 -11.21 6.51 8.28
CA ASN A 140 -12.49 6.15 8.87
C ASN A 140 -13.24 5.08 8.07
N MET A 141 -13.31 5.19 6.73
CA MET A 141 -13.94 4.17 5.89
C MET A 141 -13.20 2.83 5.99
N THR A 142 -11.87 2.85 5.95
CA THR A 142 -11.06 1.63 6.05
C THR A 142 -11.24 0.95 7.40
N ARG A 143 -11.19 1.72 8.51
CA ARG A 143 -11.43 1.21 9.86
C ARG A 143 -12.81 0.59 9.98
N LYS A 144 -13.87 1.28 9.56
CA LYS A 144 -15.24 0.74 9.57
C LYS A 144 -15.39 -0.53 8.76
N LEU A 145 -14.72 -0.63 7.60
CA LEU A 145 -14.78 -1.82 6.78
C LEU A 145 -14.17 -3.03 7.51
N VAL A 146 -13.01 -2.84 8.14
CA VAL A 146 -12.35 -3.86 8.97
C VAL A 146 -13.17 -4.21 10.21
N ASP A 147 -13.74 -3.21 10.90
CA ASP A 147 -14.52 -3.44 12.11
C ASP A 147 -15.82 -4.20 11.81
N GLU A 148 -16.45 -3.91 10.68
CA GLU A 148 -17.72 -4.53 10.26
C GLU A 148 -17.52 -5.96 9.74
N PHE A 149 -16.58 -6.17 8.82
CA PHE A 149 -16.46 -7.42 8.08
C PHE A 149 -15.19 -8.24 8.38
N GLY A 150 -14.28 -7.71 9.19
CA GLY A 150 -13.03 -8.38 9.52
C GLY A 150 -13.22 -9.49 10.55
N GLU A 151 -12.36 -10.50 10.47
CA GLU A 151 -12.31 -11.59 11.45
C GLU A 151 -11.32 -11.23 12.59
N PRO A 152 -11.69 -11.43 13.87
CA PRO A 152 -10.79 -11.15 14.99
C PRO A 152 -9.64 -12.16 15.07
N VAL A 153 -8.57 -11.80 15.77
CA VAL A 153 -7.43 -12.68 16.06
C VAL A 153 -7.92 -13.96 16.76
N THR A 154 -7.44 -15.12 16.30
CA THR A 154 -7.92 -16.43 16.78
C THR A 154 -7.41 -16.78 18.19
N SER A 155 -6.30 -16.20 18.65
CA SER A 155 -5.71 -16.46 19.97
C SER A 155 -4.94 -15.23 20.45
N ILE A 156 -5.16 -14.78 21.69
CA ILE A 156 -4.43 -13.64 22.27
C ILE A 156 -3.39 -14.18 23.25
N HIS A 157 -2.11 -14.16 22.88
CA HIS A 157 -1.02 -14.71 23.71
C HIS A 157 0.18 -13.77 23.91
N HIS A 158 -0.04 -12.46 24.08
CA HIS A 158 1.07 -11.54 24.33
C HIS A 158 0.81 -10.54 25.46
N GLU A 159 1.81 -10.36 26.35
CA GLU A 159 1.86 -9.28 27.35
C GLU A 159 1.95 -7.88 26.68
N HIS A 160 2.32 -7.83 25.40
CA HIS A 160 2.29 -6.64 24.53
C HIS A 160 1.07 -6.61 23.56
N SER A 161 0.11 -7.54 23.70
CA SER A 161 -1.12 -7.62 22.88
C SER A 161 -1.98 -6.34 22.97
N THR A 162 -1.70 -5.46 23.92
CA THR A 162 -2.43 -4.22 24.17
C THR A 162 -2.22 -3.13 23.11
N LEU A 163 -1.23 -3.26 22.20
CA LEU A 163 -1.13 -2.35 21.04
C LEU A 163 -2.29 -2.54 20.04
N ILE A 164 -2.92 -3.72 20.05
CA ILE A 164 -3.82 -4.20 19.00
C ILE A 164 -5.06 -4.92 19.58
N ALA A 165 -5.36 -4.75 20.87
CA ALA A 165 -6.62 -5.22 21.44
C ALA A 165 -7.78 -4.64 20.59
N ASP A 166 -8.54 -5.54 19.95
CA ASP A 166 -9.65 -5.29 19.01
C ASP A 166 -9.34 -5.13 17.49
N ASN A 167 -8.10 -5.29 16.99
CA ASN A 167 -7.97 -5.36 15.51
C ASN A 167 -8.48 -6.69 14.96
N LYS A 168 -9.20 -6.56 13.86
CA LYS A 168 -9.61 -7.64 12.96
C LYS A 168 -8.72 -7.65 11.72
N ALA A 169 -8.62 -8.79 11.05
CA ALA A 169 -7.99 -8.87 9.75
C ALA A 169 -8.76 -8.04 8.72
N PHE A 170 -8.09 -7.67 7.63
CA PHE A 170 -8.80 -7.07 6.50
C PHE A 170 -9.86 -8.06 5.97
N PRO A 171 -11.08 -7.60 5.64
CA PRO A 171 -12.15 -8.49 5.22
C PRO A 171 -11.82 -9.26 3.95
N THR A 172 -12.27 -10.52 3.88
CA THR A 172 -12.17 -11.29 2.64
C THR A 172 -13.13 -10.74 1.58
N PRO A 173 -12.89 -11.02 0.29
CA PRO A 173 -13.83 -10.69 -0.78
C PRO A 173 -15.24 -11.26 -0.52
N GLU A 174 -15.34 -12.48 0.02
CA GLU A 174 -16.60 -13.15 0.31
C GLU A 174 -17.42 -12.40 1.38
N ALA A 175 -16.76 -11.94 2.44
CA ALA A 175 -17.41 -11.19 3.52
C ALA A 175 -18.05 -9.89 3.01
N ILE A 176 -17.34 -9.17 2.14
CA ILE A 176 -17.86 -7.94 1.52
C ILE A 176 -18.96 -8.28 0.49
N ALA A 177 -18.76 -9.33 -0.32
CA ALA A 177 -19.69 -9.75 -1.37
C ALA A 177 -21.06 -10.21 -0.83
N ALA A 178 -21.09 -10.80 0.36
CA ALA A 178 -22.32 -11.20 1.07
C ALA A 178 -23.20 -10.01 1.50
N SER A 179 -22.67 -8.79 1.45
CA SER A 179 -23.42 -7.55 1.71
C SER A 179 -24.04 -6.98 0.42
N ASN A 180 -24.34 -5.68 0.41
CA ASN A 180 -24.80 -4.96 -0.77
C ASN A 180 -24.34 -3.50 -0.74
N PRO A 181 -24.41 -2.76 -1.88
CA PRO A 181 -23.97 -1.37 -1.93
C PRO A 181 -24.70 -0.41 -0.98
N ALA A 182 -25.97 -0.66 -0.66
CA ALA A 182 -26.72 0.19 0.28
C ALA A 182 -26.18 0.02 1.71
N TYR A 183 -25.88 -1.21 2.10
CA TYR A 183 -25.28 -1.51 3.40
C TYR A 183 -23.88 -0.90 3.55
N LEU A 184 -23.04 -0.99 2.51
CA LEU A 184 -21.72 -0.34 2.49
C LEU A 184 -21.82 1.20 2.59
N LYS A 185 -22.84 1.81 1.99
CA LYS A 185 -23.10 3.26 2.16
C LYS A 185 -23.49 3.59 3.59
N GLU A 186 -24.34 2.79 4.21
CA GLU A 186 -24.86 3.04 5.55
C GLU A 186 -23.80 2.82 6.63
N LYS A 187 -23.22 1.61 6.70
CA LYS A 187 -22.27 1.22 7.76
C LYS A 187 -20.89 1.83 7.55
N ILE A 188 -20.33 1.67 6.35
CA ILE A 188 -18.94 2.06 6.07
C ILE A 188 -18.83 3.54 5.69
N ARG A 189 -19.96 4.18 5.33
CA ARG A 189 -19.98 5.54 4.80
C ARG A 189 -19.20 5.68 3.49
N ALA A 190 -19.15 4.61 2.69
CA ALA A 190 -18.40 4.56 1.43
C ALA A 190 -18.97 5.47 0.32
N GLY A 191 -20.21 5.93 0.46
CA GLY A 191 -20.86 6.87 -0.47
C GLY A 191 -20.91 6.32 -1.89
N TYR A 192 -20.47 7.12 -2.87
CA TYR A 192 -20.46 6.72 -4.28
C TYR A 192 -19.52 5.54 -4.59
N ARG A 193 -18.58 5.20 -3.69
CA ARG A 193 -17.62 4.10 -3.86
C ARG A 193 -18.22 2.74 -3.58
N ALA A 194 -19.32 2.68 -2.83
CA ALA A 194 -19.92 1.42 -2.39
C ALA A 194 -20.25 0.44 -3.54
N PRO A 195 -20.85 0.86 -4.68
CA PRO A 195 -21.08 -0.05 -5.80
C PRO A 195 -19.80 -0.62 -6.41
N ALA A 196 -18.73 0.18 -6.46
CA ALA A 196 -17.45 -0.24 -7.01
C ALA A 196 -16.75 -1.28 -6.11
N ILE A 197 -16.78 -1.05 -4.80
CA ILE A 197 -16.22 -1.98 -3.80
C ILE A 197 -16.97 -3.31 -3.81
N HIS A 198 -18.31 -3.27 -3.82
CA HIS A 198 -19.14 -4.47 -3.87
C HIS A 198 -18.94 -5.25 -5.18
N ASP A 199 -18.91 -4.57 -6.33
CA ASP A 199 -18.66 -5.19 -7.64
C ASP A 199 -17.31 -5.92 -7.67
N LEU A 200 -16.25 -5.28 -7.17
CA LEU A 200 -14.93 -5.90 -7.08
C LEU A 200 -14.96 -7.13 -6.18
N ALA A 201 -15.54 -7.02 -4.99
CA ALA A 201 -15.65 -8.13 -4.03
C ALA A 201 -16.39 -9.33 -4.64
N VAL A 202 -17.52 -9.11 -5.31
CA VAL A 202 -18.28 -10.18 -5.99
C VAL A 202 -17.47 -10.84 -7.10
N ARG A 203 -16.77 -10.06 -7.93
CA ARG A 203 -15.96 -10.60 -9.03
C ARG A 203 -14.80 -11.46 -8.53
N VAL A 204 -14.13 -11.02 -7.47
CA VAL A 204 -13.02 -11.76 -6.85
C VAL A 204 -13.53 -12.99 -6.12
N ALA A 205 -14.55 -12.85 -5.26
CA ALA A 205 -15.14 -13.96 -4.49
C ALA A 205 -15.71 -15.08 -5.38
N SER A 206 -16.24 -14.72 -6.57
CA SER A 206 -16.75 -15.71 -7.54
C SER A 206 -15.67 -16.34 -8.43
N GLY A 207 -14.40 -15.93 -8.29
CA GLY A 207 -13.29 -16.38 -9.15
C GLY A 207 -13.34 -15.82 -10.59
N LYS A 208 -14.28 -14.93 -10.91
CA LYS A 208 -14.38 -14.29 -12.24
C LYS A 208 -13.25 -13.31 -12.52
N TYR A 209 -12.56 -12.86 -11.49
CA TYR A 209 -11.41 -11.97 -11.61
C TYR A 209 -10.35 -12.33 -10.58
N ASP A 210 -9.27 -12.97 -11.05
CA ASP A 210 -8.09 -13.23 -10.23
C ASP A 210 -7.24 -11.95 -10.16
N LEU A 211 -7.55 -11.13 -9.16
CA LEU A 211 -6.86 -9.87 -8.94
C LEU A 211 -5.41 -10.10 -8.46
N GLU A 212 -5.14 -11.15 -7.67
CA GLU A 212 -3.80 -11.39 -7.13
C GLU A 212 -2.81 -11.80 -8.23
N ALA A 213 -3.27 -12.42 -9.33
CA ALA A 213 -2.44 -12.70 -10.50
C ALA A 213 -1.75 -11.46 -11.08
N LEU A 214 -2.32 -10.26 -10.91
CA LEU A 214 -1.71 -9.02 -11.38
C LEU A 214 -0.40 -8.66 -10.67
N LYS A 215 -0.14 -9.21 -9.47
CA LYS A 215 1.11 -8.98 -8.73
C LYS A 215 2.33 -9.53 -9.46
N THR A 216 2.14 -10.59 -10.25
CA THR A 216 3.20 -11.31 -10.96
C THR A 216 2.99 -11.31 -12.49
N ALA A 217 1.98 -10.60 -12.97
CA ALA A 217 1.66 -10.53 -14.39
C ALA A 217 2.83 -9.99 -15.21
N SER A 218 3.19 -10.71 -16.27
CA SER A 218 4.21 -10.31 -17.25
C SER A 218 3.62 -9.40 -18.34
N LEU A 219 2.73 -8.48 -17.96
CA LEU A 219 2.12 -7.50 -18.85
C LEU A 219 3.02 -6.25 -18.96
N PRO A 220 3.11 -5.61 -20.15
CA PRO A 220 3.65 -4.27 -20.26
C PRO A 220 2.89 -3.30 -19.33
N THR A 221 3.58 -2.32 -18.72
CA THR A 221 2.98 -1.41 -17.73
C THR A 221 1.73 -0.71 -18.27
N LEU A 222 1.71 -0.33 -19.56
CA LEU A 222 0.56 0.31 -20.17
C LEU A 222 -0.68 -0.60 -20.24
N GLU A 223 -0.50 -1.88 -20.53
CA GLU A 223 -1.61 -2.85 -20.57
C GLU A 223 -2.09 -3.19 -19.16
N LEU A 224 -1.17 -3.36 -18.21
CA LEU A 224 -1.53 -3.51 -16.80
C LEU A 224 -2.31 -2.28 -16.28
N ARG A 225 -1.93 -1.08 -16.71
CA ARG A 225 -2.68 0.15 -16.38
C ARG A 225 -4.11 0.10 -16.91
N LYS A 226 -4.31 -0.35 -18.15
CA LYS A 226 -5.64 -0.49 -18.75
C LYS A 226 -6.47 -1.53 -17.98
N GLU A 227 -5.86 -2.65 -17.60
CA GLU A 227 -6.50 -3.69 -16.80
C GLU A 227 -6.96 -3.14 -15.45
N LEU A 228 -6.09 -2.42 -14.73
CA LEU A 228 -6.45 -1.76 -13.47
C LEU A 228 -7.59 -0.75 -13.65
N MET A 229 -7.58 0.04 -14.73
CA MET A 229 -8.65 1.00 -15.04
C MET A 229 -9.98 0.36 -15.45
N SER A 230 -10.01 -0.95 -15.73
CA SER A 230 -11.25 -1.69 -15.95
C SER A 230 -12.03 -1.94 -14.64
N ILE A 231 -11.36 -1.79 -13.49
CA ILE A 231 -11.97 -1.90 -12.17
C ILE A 231 -12.81 -0.64 -11.93
N LYS A 232 -14.10 -0.82 -11.63
CA LYS A 232 -14.99 0.31 -11.30
C LYS A 232 -14.40 1.10 -10.13
N GLY A 233 -14.43 2.43 -10.24
CA GLY A 233 -13.84 3.33 -9.23
C GLY A 233 -12.32 3.54 -9.37
N VAL A 234 -11.63 2.84 -10.27
CA VAL A 234 -10.20 3.03 -10.53
C VAL A 234 -10.02 3.95 -11.75
N GLY A 235 -9.81 5.24 -11.48
CA GLY A 235 -9.45 6.23 -12.51
C GLY A 235 -7.94 6.33 -12.77
N PRO A 236 -7.49 7.28 -13.63
CA PRO A 236 -6.08 7.47 -13.98
C PRO A 236 -5.13 7.60 -12.78
N TYR A 237 -5.52 8.38 -11.75
CA TYR A 237 -4.79 8.53 -10.50
C TYR A 237 -4.66 7.20 -9.76
N ALA A 238 -5.79 6.52 -9.53
CA ALA A 238 -5.84 5.27 -8.77
C ALA A 238 -5.05 4.16 -9.45
N ALA A 239 -5.12 4.07 -10.78
CA ALA A 239 -4.33 3.10 -11.56
C ALA A 239 -2.83 3.38 -11.44
N ALA A 240 -2.39 4.64 -11.51
CA ALA A 240 -0.98 4.98 -11.32
C ALA A 240 -0.50 4.70 -9.88
N ASN A 241 -1.34 4.94 -8.88
CA ASN A 241 -1.04 4.58 -7.49
C ASN A 241 -0.89 3.06 -7.32
N LEU A 242 -1.81 2.27 -7.89
CA LEU A 242 -1.74 0.81 -7.87
C LEU A 242 -0.54 0.26 -8.63
N LEU A 243 -0.14 0.88 -9.74
CA LEU A 243 1.09 0.53 -10.43
C LEU A 243 2.31 0.75 -9.53
N LEU A 244 2.37 1.87 -8.79
CA LEU A 244 3.45 2.13 -7.84
C LEU A 244 3.50 1.06 -6.74
N ILE A 245 2.34 0.67 -6.21
CA ILE A 245 2.21 -0.46 -5.28
C ILE A 245 2.72 -1.76 -5.92
N LEU A 246 2.43 -2.02 -7.19
CA LEU A 246 2.93 -3.17 -7.96
C LEU A 246 4.41 -3.05 -8.36
N GLY A 247 5.12 -2.00 -7.92
CA GLY A 247 6.53 -1.76 -8.25
C GLY A 247 6.77 -1.29 -9.69
N ARG A 248 5.74 -0.75 -10.36
CA ARG A 248 5.81 -0.16 -11.70
C ARG A 248 5.64 1.36 -11.58
N SER A 249 6.65 2.13 -11.94
CA SER A 249 6.67 3.58 -11.69
C SER A 249 6.69 4.43 -12.96
N ASP A 250 6.19 3.89 -14.07
CA ASP A 250 6.12 4.58 -15.36
C ASP A 250 5.10 5.74 -15.39
N PHE A 251 4.21 5.84 -14.39
CA PHE A 251 3.14 6.84 -14.33
C PHE A 251 3.12 7.56 -12.99
N ILE A 252 2.68 8.81 -13.00
CA ILE A 252 2.53 9.61 -11.79
C ILE A 252 1.06 9.56 -11.32
N PRO A 253 0.79 9.23 -10.04
CA PRO A 253 -0.53 9.37 -9.46
C PRO A 253 -0.85 10.86 -9.25
N VAL A 254 -1.31 11.52 -10.32
CA VAL A 254 -1.64 12.95 -10.28
C VAL A 254 -3.01 13.19 -9.64
N ASP A 255 -3.01 13.79 -8.45
CA ASP A 255 -4.18 14.34 -7.77
C ASP A 255 -4.06 15.86 -7.59
N SER A 256 -4.98 16.48 -6.85
CA SER A 256 -4.95 17.93 -6.59
C SER A 256 -3.70 18.36 -5.82
N TRP A 257 -3.14 17.50 -4.98
CA TRP A 257 -1.92 17.80 -4.23
C TRP A 257 -0.68 17.74 -5.14
N ALA A 258 -0.59 16.74 -6.01
CA ALA A 258 0.46 16.63 -7.03
C ALA A 258 0.48 17.85 -7.95
N LEU A 259 -0.69 18.30 -8.42
CA LEU A 259 -0.82 19.52 -9.22
C LEU A 259 -0.30 20.74 -8.46
N LYS A 260 -0.68 20.88 -7.18
CA LYS A 260 -0.24 21.99 -6.33
C LYS A 260 1.28 22.00 -6.11
N LEU A 261 1.88 20.85 -5.82
CA LEU A 261 3.33 20.74 -5.60
C LEU A 261 4.13 21.13 -6.85
N VAL A 262 3.77 20.56 -8.00
CA VAL A 262 4.45 20.83 -9.27
C VAL A 262 4.25 22.30 -9.68
N SER A 263 3.06 22.85 -9.45
CA SER A 263 2.75 24.24 -9.67
C SER A 263 3.67 25.18 -8.88
N HIS A 264 3.86 24.93 -7.59
CA HIS A 264 4.76 25.77 -6.78
C HIS A 264 6.24 25.60 -7.16
N GLU A 265 6.68 24.37 -7.44
CA GLU A 265 8.08 24.09 -7.75
C GLU A 265 8.53 24.70 -9.09
N TRP A 266 7.66 24.73 -10.11
CA TRP A 266 8.07 25.15 -11.47
C TRP A 266 7.20 26.21 -12.14
N TYR A 267 6.04 26.54 -11.58
CA TYR A 267 5.05 27.43 -12.21
C TYR A 267 4.60 28.57 -11.28
N LYS A 268 5.35 28.87 -10.21
CA LYS A 268 5.10 29.99 -9.29
C LYS A 268 3.70 29.99 -8.66
N GLY A 269 3.05 28.82 -8.54
CA GLY A 269 1.69 28.69 -8.01
C GLY A 269 0.57 28.81 -9.04
N GLU A 270 0.89 28.99 -10.33
CA GLU A 270 -0.12 28.99 -11.40
C GLU A 270 -0.73 27.60 -11.64
N PRO A 271 -2.01 27.49 -12.03
CA PRO A 271 -2.64 26.20 -12.32
C PRO A 271 -1.86 25.39 -13.35
N VAL A 272 -1.66 24.10 -13.06
CA VAL A 272 -1.02 23.14 -13.97
C VAL A 272 -1.95 21.98 -14.27
N THR A 273 -1.70 21.32 -15.40
CA THR A 273 -2.41 20.13 -15.85
C THR A 273 -1.63 18.84 -15.55
N ALA A 274 -2.32 17.70 -15.52
CA ALA A 274 -1.66 16.40 -15.35
C ALA A 274 -0.61 16.11 -16.44
N ARG A 275 -0.83 16.60 -17.67
CA ARG A 275 0.13 16.48 -18.78
C ARG A 275 1.42 17.26 -18.50
N GLU A 276 1.31 18.43 -17.89
CA GLU A 276 2.48 19.23 -17.50
C GLU A 276 3.25 18.57 -16.36
N VAL A 277 2.55 17.96 -15.39
CA VAL A 277 3.19 17.14 -14.36
C VAL A 277 4.00 16.01 -14.99
N GLU A 278 3.39 15.18 -15.83
CA GLU A 278 4.08 14.07 -16.52
C GLU A 278 5.31 14.57 -17.31
N LYS A 279 5.15 15.68 -18.06
CA LYS A 279 6.23 16.27 -18.86
C LYS A 279 7.43 16.72 -18.01
N ARG A 280 7.22 17.20 -16.77
CA ARG A 280 8.32 17.61 -15.88
C ARG A 280 9.19 16.44 -15.46
N PHE A 281 8.63 15.24 -15.44
CA PHE A 281 9.34 14.03 -15.04
C PHE A 281 9.74 13.15 -16.22
N GLU A 282 9.46 13.52 -17.47
CA GLU A 282 9.73 12.69 -18.66
C GLU A 282 11.17 12.13 -18.72
N LYS A 283 12.16 12.92 -18.27
CA LYS A 283 13.58 12.50 -18.21
C LYS A 283 13.84 11.25 -17.36
N TRP A 284 12.93 10.90 -16.45
CA TRP A 284 13.04 9.75 -15.55
C TRP A 284 12.55 8.43 -16.18
N GLY A 285 11.93 8.47 -17.37
CA GLY A 285 11.48 7.27 -18.07
C GLY A 285 10.59 6.38 -17.21
N ARG A 286 10.99 5.11 -17.01
CA ARG A 286 10.26 4.15 -16.16
C ARG A 286 10.20 4.51 -14.67
N TYR A 287 10.96 5.52 -14.23
CA TYR A 287 11.04 5.97 -12.83
C TYR A 287 10.25 7.24 -12.53
N LYS A 288 9.43 7.74 -13.46
CA LYS A 288 8.64 8.97 -13.27
C LYS A 288 7.89 9.03 -11.94
N GLY A 289 7.15 7.97 -11.63
CA GLY A 289 6.42 7.80 -10.39
C GLY A 289 7.32 7.87 -9.17
N LEU A 290 8.45 7.15 -9.14
CA LEU A 290 9.39 7.19 -8.01
C LEU A 290 10.06 8.55 -7.85
N ALA A 291 10.49 9.15 -8.97
CA ALA A 291 11.11 10.46 -8.98
C ALA A 291 10.15 11.52 -8.44
N PHE A 292 8.87 11.50 -8.86
CA PHE A 292 7.83 12.36 -8.30
C PHE A 292 7.58 12.09 -6.82
N TRP A 293 7.42 10.80 -6.46
CA TRP A 293 7.02 10.39 -5.12
C TRP A 293 8.06 10.73 -4.05
N PHE A 294 9.34 10.59 -4.39
CA PHE A 294 10.46 10.82 -3.48
C PHE A 294 11.18 12.16 -3.69
N TRP A 295 10.66 13.00 -4.58
CA TRP A 295 11.15 14.37 -4.78
C TRP A 295 11.15 15.14 -3.46
N ASP A 296 12.22 15.88 -3.17
CA ASP A 296 12.26 16.77 -2.02
C ASP A 296 11.44 18.04 -2.29
N TRP A 297 10.15 17.96 -1.99
CA TRP A 297 9.20 19.05 -2.12
C TRP A 297 9.37 20.17 -1.08
N LYS A 298 10.37 20.08 -0.19
CA LYS A 298 10.69 21.21 0.69
C LYS A 298 11.16 22.38 -0.16
N TYR A 299 10.56 23.53 0.09
CA TYR A 299 11.08 24.81 -0.39
C TYR A 299 12.31 25.13 0.43
N ASN A 300 13.41 25.55 -0.21
CA ASN A 300 14.40 26.33 0.51
C ASN A 300 13.67 27.61 0.94
N GLN A 301 13.33 27.70 2.22
CA GLN A 301 12.87 28.94 2.84
C GLN A 301 13.98 29.99 2.77
#